data_AF-A0A447MWR9-F1
#
_entry.id   AF-A0A447MWR9-F1
#
_cell.length_a   1.000
_cell.length_b   1.000
_cell.length_c   1.000
_cell.angle_alpha   90.00
_cell.angle_beta   90.00
_cell.angle_gamma   90.00
#
_symmetry.space_group_name_H-M   'P 1'
#
loop_
_entity.id
_entity.type
_entity.pdbx_description
1 polymer ?
#
loop_
_entity_poly.entity_id
_entity_poly.type
_entity_poly.pdbx_seq_one_letter_code
_entity_poly.pdbx_strand_id
1 'polypeptide(L)' 'MQHGHVVQRGDHNQLAQQIGWYRDMYRYQQLEAALDDAPERGEEAANA' A
#
# COMPACT_ATOMS: atom_id res chain seq x y z
N MET A 1 -12.42 -4.48 5.36
CA MET A 1 -13.84 -4.73 5.05
C MET A 1 -13.91 -5.08 3.59
N GLN A 2 -14.60 -6.15 3.19
CA GLN A 2 -14.78 -6.49 1.78
C GLN A 2 -16.26 -6.82 1.60
N HIS A 3 -16.90 -6.24 0.59
CA HIS A 3 -18.34 -6.38 0.36
C HIS A 3 -19.20 -6.05 1.59
N GLY A 4 -18.81 -5.03 2.37
CA GLY A 4 -19.56 -4.61 3.56
C GLY A 4 -19.37 -5.47 4.81
N HIS A 5 -18.56 -6.53 4.76
CA HIS A 5 -18.27 -7.38 5.92
C HIS A 5 -16.84 -7.18 6.45
N VAL A 6 -16.68 -7.31 7.77
CA VAL A 6 -15.35 -7.31 8.41
C VAL A 6 -14.65 -8.62 8.07
N VAL A 7 -13.55 -8.53 7.29
CA VAL A 7 -12.77 -9.70 6.84
C VAL A 7 -11.68 -10.06 7.84
N GLN A 8 -11.05 -9.05 8.47
CA GLN A 8 -10.01 -9.24 9.49
C GLN A 8 -10.10 -8.11 10.53
N ARG A 9 -9.78 -8.44 11.78
CA ARG A 9 -9.76 -7.50 12.91
C ARG A 9 -8.62 -7.87 13.86
N GLY A 10 -7.89 -6.86 14.32
CA GLY A 10 -6.72 -7.01 15.19
C GLY A 10 -5.81 -5.79 15.03
N ASP A 11 -4.66 -5.82 15.70
CA ASP A 11 -3.67 -4.75 15.62
C ASP A 11 -2.79 -4.90 14.37
N HIS A 12 -2.12 -3.81 13.97
CA HIS A 12 -1.24 -3.77 12.80
C HIS A 12 -0.27 -4.96 12.77
N ASN A 13 0.45 -5.20 13.86
CA ASN A 13 1.45 -6.28 13.95
C ASN A 13 0.84 -7.66 13.73
N GLN A 14 -0.37 -7.89 14.25
CA GLN A 14 -1.06 -9.17 14.10
C GLN A 14 -1.54 -9.34 12.65
N LEU A 15 -2.12 -8.30 12.07
CA LEU A 15 -2.67 -8.33 10.72
C LEU A 15 -1.60 -8.36 9.62
N ALA A 16 -0.45 -7.72 9.84
CA ALA A 16 0.66 -7.73 8.90
C ALA A 16 1.36 -9.10 8.80
N GLN A 17 1.33 -9.90 9.87
CA GLN A 17 1.90 -11.25 9.89
C GLN A 17 0.97 -12.29 9.24
N GLN A 18 -0.34 -12.08 9.34
CA GLN A 18 -1.34 -12.98 8.76
C GLN A 18 -1.42 -12.80 7.24
N ILE A 19 -1.51 -13.90 6.50
CA ILE A 19 -1.88 -13.84 5.07
C ILE A 19 -3.33 -13.36 4.98
N GLY A 20 -3.56 -12.32 4.19
CA GLY A 20 -4.90 -11.77 3.98
C GLY A 20 -4.89 -10.34 3.49
N TRP A 21 -6.09 -9.79 3.34
CA TRP A 21 -6.34 -8.51 2.68
C TRP A 21 -5.57 -7.35 3.32
N TYR A 22 -5.49 -7.29 4.66
CA TYR A 22 -4.76 -6.20 5.33
C TYR A 22 -3.28 -6.18 4.94
N ARG A 23 -2.62 -7.34 4.97
CA ARG A 23 -1.20 -7.47 4.62
C ARG A 23 -0.95 -7.09 3.17
N ASP A 24 -1.79 -7.54 2.26
CA ASP A 24 -1.64 -7.22 0.83
C ASP A 24 -1.81 -5.73 0.59
N MET A 25 -2.86 -5.12 1.16
CA MET A 25 -3.11 -3.68 1.05
C MET A 25 -1.97 -2.85 1.65
N TYR A 26 -1.44 -3.28 2.79
CA TYR A 26 -0.30 -2.61 3.42
C TYR A 26 0.99 -2.71 2.58
N ARG A 27 1.19 -3.81 1.86
CA ARG A 27 2.29 -3.91 0.89
C ARG A 27 2.12 -2.96 -0.29
N TYR A 28 0.90 -2.82 -0.81
CA TYR A 28 0.62 -1.86 -1.87
C TYR A 28 0.91 -0.42 -1.44
N GLN A 29 0.48 -0.02 -0.25
CA GLN A 29 0.79 1.32 0.30
C GLN A 29 2.29 1.56 0.44
N GLN A 30 3.06 0.57 0.90
CA GLN A 30 4.52 0.70 0.98
C GLN A 30 5.16 0.81 -0.40
N LEU A 31 4.62 0.12 -1.41
CA LEU A 31 5.10 0.24 -2.79
C LEU A 31 4.79 1.63 -3.35
N GLU A 32 3.59 2.15 -3.15
CA GLU A 32 3.24 3.53 -3.55
C GLU A 32 4.14 4.54 -2.85
N ALA A 33 4.32 4.43 -1.53
CA ALA A 33 5.20 5.32 -0.78
C ALA A 33 6.65 5.26 -1.28
N ALA A 34 7.16 4.08 -1.61
CA ALA A 34 8.51 3.92 -2.16
C ALA A 34 8.65 4.49 -3.58
N LEU A 35 7.56 4.55 -4.35
CA LEU A 35 7.53 5.17 -5.68
C LEU A 35 7.41 6.70 -5.56
N ASP A 36 6.59 7.21 -4.65
CA ASP A 36 6.44 8.64 -4.37
C ASP A 36 7.70 9.24 -3.75
N ASP A 37 8.40 8.49 -2.89
CA ASP A 37 9.65 8.92 -2.25
C ASP A 37 10.88 8.71 -3.16
N ALA A 38 10.72 7.97 -4.27
CA ALA A 38 11.76 7.92 -5.28
C ALA A 38 11.85 9.29 -5.94
N PRO A 39 13.05 9.88 -6.11
CA PRO A 39 13.19 11.13 -6.83
C PRO A 39 12.59 10.92 -8.22
N GLU A 40 11.64 11.77 -8.61
CA GLU A 40 11.01 11.72 -9.94
C GLU A 40 12.11 11.62 -10.98
N ARG A 41 12.23 10.46 -11.61
CA ARG A 41 13.15 10.27 -12.72
C ARG A 41 12.56 11.00 -13.93
N GLY A 42 12.79 12.31 -13.99
CA GLY A 42 12.71 13.11 -15.21
C GLY A 42 11.34 13.71 -15.54
N GLU A 43 10.73 14.48 -14.65
CA GLU A 43 9.77 15.52 -15.07
C GLU A 43 10.52 16.74 -15.65
N GLU A 44 11.20 16.55 -16.78
CA GLU A 44 11.76 17.65 -17.58
C GLU A 44 11.75 17.29 -19.08
N ALA A 45 10.64 16.72 -19.57
CA ALA A 45 10.46 16.44 -21.01
C ALA A 45 8.99 16.50 -21.50
N ALA A 46 8.04 16.97 -20.68
CA ALA A 46 6.62 17.05 -21.07
C ALA A 46 6.07 18.48 -21.22
N ASN A 47 6.89 19.52 -21.03
CA ASN A 47 6.48 20.92 -21.19
C ASN A 47 7.58 21.74 -21.90
N ALA A 48 7.88 21.40 -23.16
CA ALA A 48 8.70 22.23 -24.06
C ALA A 48 8.00 22.40 -25.42
#